data_AF-A0A436A8J5-F1
#
_entry.id   AF-A0A436A8J5-F1
#
_cell.length_a   1.000
_cell.length_b   1.000
_cell.length_c   1.000
_cell.angle_alpha   90.00
_cell.angle_beta   90.00
_cell.angle_gamma   90.00
#
_symmetry.space_group_name_H-M   'P 1'
#
loop_
_entity.id
_entity.type
_entity.pdbx_description
1 polymer ?
#
loop_
_entity_poly.entity_id
_entity_poly.type
_entity_poly.pdbx_seq_one_letter_code
_entity_poly.pdbx_strand_id
1 'polypeptide(L)'
;MPTWPKDKLLKHGAELPMKERIRRYQHNILTIRDSGCTVPPSALIDSLDPAEIELWFADGAYRVHRLNAAVQKLAKLASISNFK
;
A
#
# COMPACT_ATOMS: atom_id res chain seq x y z
N MET A 1 23.09 11.33 -9.67
CA MET A 1 21.83 10.61 -9.94
C MET A 1 21.02 10.60 -8.65
N PRO A 2 19.70 10.84 -8.68
CA PRO A 2 18.87 10.72 -7.49
C PRO A 2 18.91 9.27 -6.98
N THR A 3 19.01 9.11 -5.66
CA THR A 3 19.16 7.81 -5.00
C THR A 3 17.98 7.60 -4.06
N TRP A 4 17.35 6.43 -4.16
CA TRP A 4 16.18 6.09 -3.36
C TRP A 4 16.52 6.04 -1.86
N PRO A 5 15.86 6.81 -0.99
CA PRO A 5 16.30 7.06 0.39
C PRO A 5 15.80 6.00 1.38
N LYS A 6 16.09 4.71 1.11
CA LYS A 6 15.53 3.55 1.86
C LYS A 6 15.65 3.67 3.38
N ASP A 7 16.80 4.14 3.84
CA ASP A 7 17.19 4.29 5.24
C ASP A 7 16.36 5.35 5.99
N LYS A 8 15.71 6.26 5.25
CA LYS A 8 14.92 7.36 5.81
C LYS A 8 13.42 7.13 5.74
N LEU A 9 12.98 6.07 5.05
CA LEU A 9 11.57 5.75 4.90
C LEU A 9 11.03 5.05 6.16
N LEU A 10 9.90 5.54 6.64
CA LEU A 10 9.19 4.98 7.78
C LEU A 10 8.20 3.91 7.34
N LYS A 11 8.12 2.81 8.07
CA LYS A 11 7.11 1.78 7.86
C LYS A 11 5.72 2.33 8.23
N HIS A 12 4.75 2.19 7.33
CA HIS A 12 3.38 2.73 7.46
C HIS A 12 2.28 1.66 7.26
N GLY A 13 2.44 0.51 7.92
CA GLY A 13 1.55 -0.64 7.77
C GLY A 13 0.21 -0.55 8.51
N ALA A 14 -0.64 -1.55 8.31
CA ALA A 14 -1.99 -1.62 8.89
C ALA A 14 -2.01 -1.81 10.41
N GLU A 15 -0.88 -2.18 11.01
CA GLU A 15 -0.68 -2.29 12.46
C GLU A 15 -0.74 -0.93 13.18
N LEU A 16 -0.57 0.17 12.45
CA LEU A 16 -0.58 1.52 13.01
C LEU A 16 -1.97 2.15 12.92
N PRO A 17 -2.35 3.03 13.87
CA PRO A 17 -3.56 3.86 13.73
C PRO A 17 -3.53 4.69 12.44
N MET A 18 -4.69 4.89 11.80
CA MET A 18 -4.80 5.59 10.50
C MET A 18 -4.05 6.94 10.49
N LYS A 19 -4.21 7.74 11.54
CA LYS A 19 -3.52 9.04 11.69
C LYS A 19 -2.00 8.93 11.59
N GLU A 20 -1.41 7.91 12.21
CA GLU A 20 0.04 7.68 12.18
C GLU A 20 0.49 7.11 10.83
N ARG A 21 -0.34 6.29 10.17
CA ARG A 21 -0.09 5.82 8.80
C ARG A 21 0.00 6.99 7.83
N ILE A 22 -0.96 7.91 7.89
CA ILE A 22 -0.99 9.13 7.05
C ILE A 22 0.25 9.98 7.31
N ARG A 23 0.58 10.27 8.58
CA ARG A 23 1.76 11.07 8.93
C ARG A 23 3.06 10.48 8.37
N ARG A 24 3.27 9.17 8.55
CA ARG A 24 4.45 8.47 8.04
C ARG A 24 4.48 8.42 6.52
N TYR A 25 3.32 8.30 5.89
CA TYR A 25 3.20 8.32 4.44
C TYR A 25 3.61 9.69 3.88
N GLN A 26 3.08 10.78 4.44
CA GLN A 26 3.47 12.15 4.07
C GLN A 26 4.98 12.36 4.23
N HIS A 27 5.56 11.92 5.36
CA HIS A 27 7.00 11.95 5.58
C HIS A 27 7.77 11.23 4.46
N ASN A 28 7.33 10.03 4.07
CA ASN A 28 7.97 9.26 3.01
C ASN A 28 7.89 9.95 1.65
N ILE A 29 6.74 10.50 1.29
CA ILE A 29 6.56 11.24 0.03
C ILE A 29 7.50 12.45 -0.01
N LEU A 30 7.57 13.23 1.07
CA LEU A 30 8.52 14.34 1.19
C LEU A 30 9.97 13.86 1.08
N THR A 31 10.33 12.79 1.79
CA THR A 31 11.68 12.23 1.79
C THR A 31 12.11 11.77 0.39
N ILE A 32 11.20 11.16 -0.38
CA ILE A 32 11.45 10.73 -1.78
C ILE A 32 11.63 11.95 -2.69
N ARG A 33 10.77 12.97 -2.54
CA ARG A 33 10.88 14.22 -3.32
C ARG A 33 12.20 14.94 -3.03
N ASP A 34 12.60 15.03 -1.76
CA ASP A 34 13.84 15.67 -1.32
C ASP A 34 15.09 14.94 -1.82
N SER A 35 15.03 13.62 -2.07
CA SER A 35 16.12 12.86 -2.68
C SER A 35 16.21 13.03 -4.20
N GLY A 36 15.33 13.85 -4.80
CA GLY A 36 15.20 14.04 -6.25
C GLY A 36 14.60 12.84 -6.97
N CYS A 37 13.99 11.90 -6.25
CA CYS A 37 13.33 10.73 -6.82
C CYS A 37 11.87 11.05 -7.16
N THR A 38 11.36 10.45 -8.23
CA THR A 38 9.93 10.48 -8.54
C THR A 38 9.19 9.44 -7.71
N VAL A 39 8.03 9.81 -7.16
CA VAL A 39 7.12 8.87 -6.51
C VAL A 39 6.42 8.03 -7.58
N PRO A 40 6.54 6.69 -7.58
CA PRO A 40 5.89 5.83 -8.58
C PRO A 40 4.37 5.72 -8.32
N PRO A 41 3.50 6.26 -9.21
CA PRO A 41 2.05 6.35 -8.98
C PRO A 41 1.33 5.00 -8.79
N SER A 42 1.89 3.94 -9.39
CA SER A 42 1.32 2.59 -9.33
C SER A 42 1.50 1.91 -7.97
N ALA A 43 2.55 2.29 -7.22
CA ALA A 43 2.87 1.72 -5.91
C ALA A 43 2.52 2.68 -4.76
N LEU A 44 2.47 3.98 -5.04
CA LEU A 44 2.26 5.07 -4.10
C LEU A 44 1.44 6.16 -4.78
N ILE A 45 0.49 6.79 -4.07
CA ILE A 45 -0.05 8.08 -4.52
C ILE A 45 0.95 9.19 -4.21
N ASP A 46 1.17 10.11 -5.16
CA ASP A 46 2.03 11.28 -4.99
C ASP A 46 1.25 12.47 -4.41
N SER A 47 0.63 12.24 -3.25
CA SER A 47 -0.19 13.24 -2.55
C SER A 47 0.25 13.42 -1.11
N LEU A 48 0.04 14.64 -0.60
CA LEU A 48 0.17 14.96 0.82
C LEU A 48 -1.19 15.22 1.48
N ASP A 49 -2.30 15.17 0.74
CA ASP A 49 -3.63 15.34 1.30
C ASP A 49 -3.98 14.12 2.18
N PRO A 50 -4.24 14.31 3.48
CA PRO A 50 -4.68 13.24 4.37
C PRO A 50 -5.87 12.44 3.85
N ALA A 51 -6.84 13.10 3.21
CA ALA A 51 -8.05 12.45 2.72
C ALA A 51 -7.76 11.50 1.55
N GLU A 52 -6.93 11.93 0.59
CA GLU A 52 -6.51 11.09 -0.53
C GLU A 52 -5.67 9.90 -0.06
N ILE A 53 -4.77 10.13 0.91
CA ILE A 53 -3.95 9.07 1.50
C ILE A 53 -4.81 8.05 2.25
N GLU A 54 -5.78 8.52 3.03
CA GLU A 54 -6.72 7.66 3.74
C GLU A 54 -7.56 6.81 2.78
N LEU A 55 -8.12 7.42 1.74
CA LEU A 55 -8.86 6.72 0.69
C LEU A 55 -8.00 5.65 0.02
N TRP A 56 -6.75 5.98 -0.32
CA TRP A 56 -5.83 5.03 -0.93
C TRP A 56 -5.51 3.84 -0.01
N PHE A 57 -5.36 4.09 1.30
CA PHE A 57 -5.19 3.03 2.28
C PHE A 57 -6.42 2.14 2.39
N ALA A 58 -7.62 2.71 2.38
CA ALA A 58 -8.88 1.96 2.42
C ALA A 58 -9.07 1.10 1.16
N ASP A 59 -8.82 1.68 -0.02
CA ASP A 59 -8.85 0.96 -1.30
C ASP A 59 -7.86 -0.19 -1.33
N GLY A 60 -6.64 0.02 -0.81
CA GLY A 60 -5.63 -1.03 -0.66
C GLY A 60 -6.13 -2.20 0.18
N ALA A 61 -6.72 -1.93 1.35
CA ALA A 61 -7.27 -2.95 2.23
C ALA A 61 -8.43 -3.72 1.56
N TYR A 62 -9.32 -3.01 0.87
CA TYR A 62 -10.43 -3.62 0.14
C TYR A 62 -9.94 -4.53 -1.00
N ARG A 63 -8.96 -4.08 -1.79
CA ARG A 63 -8.35 -4.90 -2.86
C ARG A 63 -7.73 -6.18 -2.31
N VAL A 64 -6.97 -6.10 -1.22
CA VAL A 64 -6.36 -7.27 -0.56
C VAL A 64 -7.45 -8.23 -0.07
N HIS A 65 -8.51 -7.73 0.58
CA HIS A 65 -9.62 -8.55 1.03
C HIS A 65 -10.30 -9.30 -0.13
N ARG A 66 -10.59 -8.59 -1.24
CA ARG A 66 -11.18 -9.20 -2.44
C ARG A 66 -10.27 -10.26 -3.07
N LEU A 67 -8.97 -9.98 -3.15
CA LEU A 67 -7.99 -10.93 -3.68
C LEU A 67 -7.95 -12.19 -2.83
N ASN A 68 -7.89 -12.06 -1.51
CA ASN A 68 -7.90 -13.20 -0.58
C ASN A 68 -9.17 -14.03 -0.72
N ALA A 69 -10.34 -13.39 -0.83
CA ALA A 69 -11.61 -14.07 -1.05
C ALA A 69 -11.64 -14.83 -2.40
N ALA A 70 -11.07 -14.24 -3.45
CA ALA A 70 -10.97 -14.89 -4.75
C ALA A 70 -10.03 -16.12 -4.71
N VAL A 71 -8.87 -15.99 -4.07
CA VAL A 71 -7.92 -17.10 -3.86
C VAL A 71 -8.58 -18.25 -3.09
N GLN A 72 -9.31 -17.96 -2.01
CA GLN A 72 -10.04 -18.98 -1.25
C GLN A 72 -11.11 -19.69 -2.08
N LYS A 73 -11.87 -18.94 -2.90
CA LYS A 73 -12.87 -19.52 -3.81
C LYS A 73 -12.20 -20.45 -4.85
N LEU A 74 -11.08 -20.02 -5.43
CA LEU A 74 -10.32 -20.84 -6.38
C LEU A 74 -9.79 -22.11 -5.71
N ALA A 75 -9.24 -22.01 -4.50
CA ALA A 75 -8.76 -23.17 -3.75
C ALA A 75 -9.89 -24.17 -3.46
N LYS A 76 -11.09 -23.69 -3.10
CA LYS A 76 -12.28 -24.55 -2.90
C LYS A 76 -12.74 -25.22 -4.20
N LEU A 77 -12.68 -24.53 -5.33
CA LEU A 77 -13.01 -25.13 -6.63
C LEU A 77 -11.99 -26.21 -7.01
N ALA A 78 -10.70 -25.94 -6.81
CA ALA A 78 -9.63 -26.89 -7.08
C ALA A 78 -9.73 -28.14 -6.18
N SER A 79 -10.12 -27.99 -4.91
CA SER A 79 -10.31 -29.13 -4.02
C SER A 79 -11.52 -29.99 -4.42
N ILE A 80 -12.60 -29.40 -4.93
CA ILE A 80 -13.76 -30.16 -5.43
C ILE A 80 -13.43 -30.92 -6.73
N SER A 81 -12.61 -30.35 -7.62
CA SER A 81 -12.21 -31.02 -8.87
C SER A 81 -11.29 -32.23 -8.67
N ASN A 82 -10.55 -32.31 -7.55
CA ASN A 82 -9.66 -33.45 -7.23
C ASN A 82 -10.39 -34.65 -6.59
N PHE A 83 -11.71 -34.57 -6.38
CA PHE A 83 -12.55 -35.66 -5.85
C PHE A 83 -13.44 -36.32 -6.93
N LYS A 84 -13.06 -36.19 -8.21
CA LYS A 84 -13.68 -36.92 -9.33
C LYS A 84 -12.68 -37.82 -10.03
#